data_AF-A0A2R6NAE7-F1
#
_entry.id   AF-A0A2R6NAE7-F1
#
_cell.length_a   1.000
_cell.length_b   1.000
_cell.length_c   1.000
_cell.angle_alpha   90.00
_cell.angle_beta   90.00
_cell.angle_gamma   90.00
#
_symmetry.space_group_name_H-M   'P 1'
#
loop_
_entity.id
_entity.type
_entity.pdbx_description
1 polymer ?
#
loop_
_entity_poly.entity_id
_entity_poly.type
_entity_poly.pdbx_seq_one_letter_code
_entity_poly.pdbx_strand_id
1 'polypeptide(L)'
;MTRSVWLKADDAVGDWESRKKRITAGLEAGVDWVLVDAEDVSRVRDLGQVSVAAFETAGPDVIGDDEDDPETTVVGKDGEGDGTADLPPDHSGSADLSTLRRGDADTAYVRVFNEEYESFAESAAEAADHTLVVSEDWTIIPLENLIARIGDETELVAGVETAEEARTAFETLETGADGVLLDSDDADEIRRTVEIRDETEREQLDLQWATITAVERVGSADRVCVDTGSLMDGDEGMLIGSMSRGLFFVHAETAESPYVASRPFRVNAGAVHAYVRTPGGGTKYLAELKSGDEVQVVDTDGRAREAVVGRAKIERRPMFRIEAEVAHDAESDDGPETVDEAESGKSDATPKGDRIETLLQNAETIKIATRDGPRAVTDLEVGDEVRVHYEEGARHFGETVDERIVEQ
;
A
#
# COMPACT_ATOMS: atom_id res chain seq x y z
N MET A 1 2.89 8.79 -4.51
CA MET A 1 1.62 9.22 -3.89
C MET A 1 0.75 7.98 -3.78
N THR A 2 -0.16 7.93 -2.82
CA THR A 2 -1.12 6.82 -2.69
C THR A 2 -2.16 6.94 -3.79
N ARG A 3 -2.51 5.83 -4.43
CA ARG A 3 -3.52 5.80 -5.49
C ARG A 3 -4.90 6.01 -4.85
N SER A 4 -5.84 6.62 -5.57
CA SER A 4 -7.17 6.91 -5.03
C SER A 4 -8.31 6.25 -5.81
N VAL A 5 -9.39 5.88 -5.11
CA VAL A 5 -10.66 5.43 -5.70
C VAL A 5 -11.75 6.41 -5.33
N TRP A 6 -12.30 7.03 -6.36
CA TRP A 6 -13.42 7.96 -6.30
C TRP A 6 -14.68 7.23 -6.76
N LEU A 7 -15.78 7.41 -6.02
CA LEU A 7 -17.06 6.82 -6.37
C LEU A 7 -18.01 7.89 -6.91
N LYS A 8 -18.44 7.76 -8.17
CA LYS A 8 -19.41 8.68 -8.78
C LYS A 8 -20.82 8.41 -8.26
N ALA A 9 -21.42 9.42 -7.65
CA ALA A 9 -22.74 9.35 -7.02
C ALA A 9 -23.52 10.67 -7.17
N ASP A 10 -23.43 11.33 -8.33
CA ASP A 10 -24.21 12.53 -8.67
C ASP A 10 -25.61 12.20 -9.23
N ASP A 11 -26.41 13.20 -9.57
CA ASP A 11 -27.80 13.03 -10.00
C ASP A 11 -27.99 12.19 -11.29
N ALA A 12 -26.94 12.06 -12.10
CA ALA A 12 -26.91 11.20 -13.27
C ALA A 12 -27.13 9.71 -12.93
N VAL A 13 -26.82 9.29 -11.70
CA VAL A 13 -26.84 7.87 -11.30
C VAL A 13 -28.17 7.43 -10.68
N GLY A 14 -29.14 8.34 -10.59
CA GLY A 14 -30.50 8.06 -10.11
C GLY A 14 -30.90 8.93 -8.92
N ASP A 15 -32.01 8.56 -8.27
CA ASP A 15 -32.50 9.28 -7.09
C ASP A 15 -31.62 9.11 -5.84
N TRP A 16 -31.93 9.85 -4.79
CA TRP A 16 -31.19 9.79 -3.53
C TRP A 16 -31.12 8.37 -2.93
N GLU A 17 -32.13 7.53 -3.11
CA GLU A 17 -32.11 6.16 -2.57
C GLU A 17 -31.13 5.27 -3.34
N SER A 18 -31.01 5.45 -4.66
CA SER A 18 -29.97 4.83 -5.47
C SER A 18 -28.58 5.32 -5.07
N ARG A 19 -28.38 6.65 -4.99
CA ARG A 19 -27.12 7.27 -4.57
C ARG A 19 -26.68 6.79 -3.20
N LYS A 20 -27.58 6.81 -2.22
CA LYS A 20 -27.31 6.36 -0.85
C LYS A 20 -26.84 4.91 -0.79
N LYS A 21 -27.45 4.00 -1.55
CA LYS A 21 -27.01 2.58 -1.59
C LYS A 21 -25.60 2.46 -2.14
N ARG A 22 -25.32 3.15 -3.24
CA ARG A 22 -23.99 3.19 -3.87
C ARG A 22 -22.94 3.75 -2.91
N ILE A 23 -23.21 4.89 -2.28
CA ILE A 23 -22.34 5.52 -1.29
C ILE A 23 -22.10 4.59 -0.09
N THR A 24 -23.16 3.96 0.44
CA THR A 24 -23.03 3.02 1.56
C THR A 24 -22.12 1.84 1.19
N ALA A 25 -22.25 1.30 -0.03
CA ALA A 25 -21.36 0.24 -0.52
C ALA A 25 -19.90 0.73 -0.67
N GLY A 26 -19.69 1.96 -1.14
CA GLY A 26 -18.37 2.60 -1.21
C GLY A 26 -17.73 2.78 0.17
N LEU A 27 -18.49 3.29 1.15
CA LEU A 27 -18.02 3.45 2.53
C LEU A 27 -17.65 2.11 3.17
N GLU A 28 -18.42 1.05 2.92
CA GLU A 28 -18.10 -0.30 3.40
C GLU A 28 -16.88 -0.91 2.70
N ALA A 29 -16.65 -0.55 1.44
CA ALA A 29 -15.50 -1.02 0.66
C ALA A 29 -14.21 -0.25 0.99
N GLY A 30 -14.30 1.00 1.44
CA GLY A 30 -13.15 1.85 1.73
C GLY A 30 -12.70 2.70 0.55
N VAL A 31 -13.65 3.29 -0.20
CA VAL A 31 -13.35 4.32 -1.20
C VAL A 31 -12.81 5.59 -0.53
N ASP A 32 -11.93 6.32 -1.22
CA ASP A 32 -11.28 7.51 -0.67
C ASP A 32 -12.17 8.76 -0.83
N TRP A 33 -12.87 8.83 -1.96
CA TRP A 33 -13.69 9.98 -2.35
C TRP A 33 -15.07 9.56 -2.83
N VAL A 34 -16.05 10.45 -2.60
CA VAL A 34 -17.37 10.37 -3.24
C VAL A 34 -17.61 11.67 -4.00
N LEU A 35 -17.92 11.55 -5.29
CA LEU A 35 -18.30 12.67 -6.16
C LEU A 35 -19.82 12.81 -6.21
N VAL A 36 -20.36 13.93 -5.75
CA VAL A 36 -21.80 14.22 -5.70
C VAL A 36 -22.14 15.61 -6.25
N ASP A 37 -23.41 15.97 -6.28
CA ASP A 37 -23.83 17.36 -6.46
C ASP A 37 -23.75 18.13 -5.13
N ALA A 38 -23.55 19.45 -5.20
CA ALA A 38 -23.41 20.31 -4.01
C ALA A 38 -24.57 20.15 -2.99
N GLU A 39 -25.79 19.87 -3.44
CA GLU A 39 -26.95 19.70 -2.56
C GLU A 39 -26.90 18.44 -1.67
N ASP A 40 -26.07 17.45 -2.02
CA ASP A 40 -26.00 16.16 -1.34
C ASP A 40 -24.81 16.03 -0.37
N VAL A 41 -23.89 17.00 -0.30
CA VAL A 41 -22.68 16.97 0.54
C VAL A 41 -23.00 16.66 2.01
N SER A 42 -23.91 17.44 2.61
CA SER A 42 -24.34 17.24 4.00
C SER A 42 -24.92 15.84 4.24
N ARG A 43 -25.66 15.30 3.26
CA ARG A 43 -26.25 13.97 3.37
C ARG A 43 -25.23 12.85 3.25
N VAL A 44 -24.15 13.03 2.48
CA VAL A 44 -23.04 12.06 2.41
C VAL A 44 -22.33 12.01 3.75
N ARG A 45 -22.05 13.17 4.37
CA ARG A 45 -21.42 13.26 5.70
C ARG A 45 -22.23 12.58 6.80
N ASP A 46 -23.56 12.59 6.70
CA ASP A 46 -24.45 11.85 7.61
C ASP A 46 -24.32 10.31 7.48
N LEU A 47 -23.82 9.80 6.35
CA LEU A 47 -23.66 8.35 6.10
C LEU A 47 -22.35 7.80 6.68
N GLY A 48 -21.27 8.58 6.69
CA GLY A 48 -19.97 8.14 7.18
C GLY A 48 -18.86 9.15 6.92
N GLN A 49 -17.65 8.82 7.41
CA GLN A 49 -16.45 9.60 7.15
C GLN A 49 -15.86 9.18 5.80
N VAL A 50 -15.82 10.11 4.86
CA VAL A 50 -15.19 9.99 3.53
C VAL A 50 -14.94 11.39 3.00
N SER A 51 -13.95 11.56 2.13
CA SER A 51 -13.75 12.82 1.43
C SER A 51 -14.86 13.01 0.39
N VAL A 52 -15.39 14.22 0.29
CA VAL A 52 -16.49 14.57 -0.61
C VAL A 52 -16.00 15.57 -1.63
N ALA A 53 -16.14 15.21 -2.90
CA ALA A 53 -16.01 16.11 -4.03
C ALA A 53 -17.40 16.50 -4.51
N ALA A 54 -17.63 17.78 -4.81
CA ALA A 54 -18.95 18.21 -5.24
C ALA A 54 -18.91 19.08 -6.50
N PHE A 55 -19.81 18.82 -7.45
CA PHE A 55 -19.99 19.68 -8.61
C PHE A 55 -20.49 21.07 -8.20
N GLU A 56 -19.85 22.11 -8.74
CA GLU A 56 -20.26 23.50 -8.57
C GLU A 56 -21.67 23.68 -9.14
N THR A 57 -22.62 24.13 -8.31
CA THR A 57 -23.93 24.54 -8.81
C THR A 57 -23.89 25.99 -9.27
N ALA A 58 -24.22 26.25 -10.54
CA ALA A 58 -24.40 27.59 -11.06
C ALA A 58 -25.56 28.32 -10.35
N GLY A 59 -25.25 29.07 -9.28
CA GLY A 59 -26.22 29.84 -8.52
C GLY A 59 -25.54 30.83 -7.56
N PRO A 60 -26.16 31.99 -7.28
CA PRO A 60 -25.55 33.00 -6.41
C PRO A 60 -25.43 32.44 -4.99
N ASP A 61 -24.19 32.34 -4.50
CA ASP A 61 -23.77 32.20 -3.11
C ASP A 61 -24.89 31.69 -2.19
N VAL A 62 -25.14 30.37 -2.22
CA VAL A 62 -25.78 29.75 -1.06
C VAL A 62 -24.72 29.81 0.02
N ILE A 63 -24.80 30.84 0.87
CA ILE A 63 -24.01 30.95 2.09
C ILE A 63 -24.42 29.76 2.97
N GLY A 64 -23.75 28.62 2.79
CA GLY A 64 -23.73 27.52 3.73
C GLY A 64 -22.89 27.90 4.94
N ASP A 65 -23.12 27.26 6.07
CA ASP A 65 -22.15 27.27 7.16
C ASP A 65 -20.88 26.56 6.66
N ASP A 66 -19.68 27.05 7.00
CA ASP A 66 -18.37 26.48 6.58
C ASP A 66 -18.21 24.96 6.92
N GLU A 67 -19.13 24.39 7.71
CA GLU A 67 -19.19 22.96 8.07
C GLU A 67 -19.80 22.06 6.98
N ASP A 68 -20.40 22.62 5.92
CA ASP A 68 -21.05 21.87 4.82
C ASP A 68 -20.30 21.96 3.47
N ASP A 69 -19.14 22.63 3.42
CA ASP A 69 -18.33 22.72 2.20
C ASP A 69 -17.65 21.39 1.89
N PRO A 70 -17.59 20.95 0.62
CA PRO A 70 -16.86 19.75 0.22
C PRO A 70 -15.35 19.91 0.43
N GLU A 71 -14.63 18.79 0.51
CA GLU A 71 -13.15 18.81 0.54
C GLU A 71 -12.56 19.29 -0.78
N THR A 72 -13.29 19.14 -1.90
CA THR A 72 -12.94 19.78 -3.18
C THR A 72 -14.18 20.13 -4.01
N THR A 73 -14.12 21.28 -4.69
CA THR A 73 -15.16 21.74 -5.61
C THR A 73 -14.78 21.39 -7.05
N VAL A 74 -15.72 20.81 -7.78
CA VAL A 74 -15.54 20.27 -9.13
C VAL A 74 -16.27 21.13 -10.15
N VAL A 75 -15.57 21.58 -11.19
CA VAL A 75 -16.17 22.33 -12.32
C VAL A 75 -16.11 21.52 -13.62
N GLY A 76 -17.10 21.70 -14.49
CA GLY A 76 -17.15 21.09 -15.83
C GLY A 76 -18.43 20.34 -16.15
N LYS A 77 -19.20 19.94 -15.13
CA LYS A 77 -20.55 19.39 -15.31
C LYS A 77 -21.52 20.51 -15.71
N ASP A 78 -22.42 20.21 -16.66
CA ASP A 78 -23.31 21.17 -17.32
C ASP A 78 -22.58 22.35 -17.97
N GLY A 79 -21.28 22.17 -18.25
CA GLY A 79 -20.34 23.20 -18.69
C GLY A 79 -19.61 22.85 -19.98
N GLU A 80 -18.43 23.42 -20.16
CA GLU A 80 -17.58 23.14 -21.33
C GLU A 80 -16.88 21.79 -21.17
N GLY A 81 -16.51 21.42 -19.94
CA GLY A 81 -15.83 20.16 -19.62
C GLY A 81 -16.60 18.90 -19.99
N ASP A 82 -17.93 18.89 -19.86
CA ASP A 82 -18.78 17.74 -20.19
C ASP A 82 -19.45 17.83 -21.58
N GLY A 83 -19.20 18.93 -22.31
CA GLY A 83 -19.73 19.21 -23.64
C GLY A 83 -21.17 19.73 -23.69
N THR A 84 -21.73 20.15 -22.55
CA THR A 84 -23.04 20.83 -22.50
C THR A 84 -22.96 22.23 -23.10
N ALA A 85 -21.83 22.91 -22.93
CA ALA A 85 -21.46 24.17 -23.58
C ALA A 85 -20.31 23.96 -24.59
N ASP A 86 -20.27 24.78 -25.65
CA ASP A 86 -19.23 24.69 -26.67
C ASP A 86 -17.88 25.19 -26.17
N LEU A 87 -16.80 24.45 -26.46
CA LEU A 87 -15.43 24.87 -26.14
C LEU A 87 -15.02 26.14 -26.93
N PRO A 88 -14.38 27.12 -26.28
CA PRO A 88 -13.83 28.27 -26.98
C PRO A 88 -12.52 27.89 -27.71
N PRO A 89 -12.27 28.37 -28.94
CA PRO A 89 -11.19 27.87 -29.81
C PRO A 89 -9.76 27.93 -29.26
N ASP A 90 -9.49 28.83 -28.31
CA ASP A 90 -8.17 29.02 -27.69
C ASP A 90 -8.22 28.83 -26.15
N HIS A 91 -9.31 28.27 -25.64
CA HIS A 91 -9.62 28.09 -24.20
C HIS A 91 -9.65 29.39 -23.35
N SER A 92 -9.19 30.53 -23.88
CA SER A 92 -9.05 31.81 -23.17
C SER A 92 -10.37 32.42 -22.70
N GLY A 93 -11.48 32.03 -23.33
CA GLY A 93 -12.84 32.44 -22.95
C GLY A 93 -13.58 31.40 -22.10
N SER A 94 -12.92 30.31 -21.71
CA SER A 94 -13.55 29.20 -21.00
C SER A 94 -14.05 29.66 -19.63
N ALA A 95 -15.30 29.34 -19.33
CA ALA A 95 -15.89 29.57 -18.02
C ALA A 95 -15.25 28.64 -16.98
N ASP A 96 -15.12 27.35 -17.30
CA ASP A 96 -14.59 26.34 -16.39
C ASP A 96 -13.13 26.63 -16.02
N LEU A 97 -12.27 26.93 -17.01
CA LEU A 97 -10.88 27.31 -16.73
C LEU A 97 -10.78 28.65 -15.99
N SER A 98 -11.74 29.56 -16.19
CA SER A 98 -11.76 30.81 -15.43
C SER A 98 -12.11 30.56 -13.97
N THR A 99 -13.03 29.62 -13.68
CA THR A 99 -13.36 29.17 -12.32
C THR A 99 -12.12 28.57 -11.65
N LEU A 100 -11.44 27.62 -12.30
CA LEU A 100 -10.21 27.00 -11.79
C LEU A 100 -9.12 28.06 -11.50
N ARG A 101 -8.83 28.94 -12.45
CA ARG A 101 -7.79 29.98 -12.29
C ARG A 101 -8.10 31.02 -11.22
N ARG A 102 -9.37 31.20 -10.85
CA ARG A 102 -9.77 32.08 -9.74
C ARG A 102 -9.67 31.39 -8.38
N GLY A 103 -9.56 30.06 -8.35
CA GLY A 103 -9.64 29.25 -7.13
C GLY A 103 -11.06 29.16 -6.57
N ASP A 104 -12.07 29.29 -7.44
CA ASP A 104 -13.48 29.05 -7.06
C ASP A 104 -13.80 27.53 -7.11
N ALA A 105 -12.98 26.78 -7.84
CA ALA A 105 -12.96 25.32 -7.87
C ALA A 105 -11.50 24.86 -8.01
N ASP A 106 -11.19 23.69 -7.46
CA ASP A 106 -9.83 23.15 -7.45
C ASP A 106 -9.75 21.81 -8.21
N THR A 107 -10.89 21.29 -8.68
CA THR A 107 -10.99 20.05 -9.43
C THR A 107 -11.67 20.26 -10.77
N ALA A 108 -11.07 19.76 -11.84
CA ALA A 108 -11.64 19.77 -13.18
C ALA A 108 -12.34 18.45 -13.51
N TYR A 109 -13.52 18.51 -14.13
CA TYR A 109 -14.22 17.36 -14.70
C TYR A 109 -14.31 17.51 -16.22
N VAL A 110 -13.67 16.61 -16.95
CA VAL A 110 -13.62 16.64 -18.42
C VAL A 110 -14.08 15.31 -19.00
N ARG A 111 -15.12 15.34 -19.82
CA ARG A 111 -15.50 14.22 -20.67
C ARG A 111 -14.77 14.34 -22.00
N VAL A 112 -13.95 13.36 -22.31
CA VAL A 112 -13.08 13.42 -23.49
C VAL A 112 -13.76 12.74 -24.66
N PHE A 113 -14.15 13.55 -25.64
CA PHE A 113 -14.82 13.08 -26.86
C PHE A 113 -13.90 13.04 -28.08
N ASN A 114 -12.84 13.85 -28.08
CA ASN A 114 -11.89 14.02 -29.18
C ASN A 114 -10.61 14.76 -28.73
N GLU A 115 -9.68 14.98 -29.66
CA GLU A 115 -8.41 15.68 -29.44
C GLU A 115 -8.56 17.11 -28.86
N GLU A 116 -9.66 17.81 -29.14
CA GLU A 116 -9.93 19.16 -28.59
C GLU A 116 -10.18 19.08 -27.07
N TYR A 117 -10.97 18.09 -26.63
CA TYR A 117 -11.19 17.84 -25.21
C TYR A 117 -9.95 17.28 -24.49
N GLU A 118 -9.06 16.57 -25.21
CA GLU A 118 -7.76 16.17 -24.66
C GLU A 118 -6.89 17.40 -24.37
N SER A 119 -6.86 18.37 -25.29
CA SER A 119 -6.14 19.64 -25.07
C SER A 119 -6.79 20.51 -24.00
N PHE A 120 -8.12 20.43 -23.87
CA PHE A 120 -8.85 21.09 -22.79
C PHE A 120 -8.52 20.50 -21.42
N ALA A 121 -8.49 19.16 -21.30
CA ALA A 121 -8.06 18.48 -20.08
C ALA A 121 -6.64 18.87 -19.67
N GLU A 122 -5.71 18.97 -20.63
CA GLU A 122 -4.35 19.45 -20.39
C GLU A 122 -4.35 20.91 -19.86
N SER A 123 -5.16 21.79 -20.45
CA SER A 123 -5.28 23.18 -20.00
C SER A 123 -5.92 23.31 -18.62
N ALA A 124 -6.82 22.39 -18.26
CA ALA A 124 -7.46 22.33 -16.96
C ALA A 124 -6.48 21.83 -15.88
N ALA A 125 -5.67 20.83 -16.21
CA ALA A 125 -4.65 20.28 -15.32
C ALA A 125 -3.62 21.32 -14.85
N GLU A 126 -3.26 22.29 -15.70
CA GLU A 126 -2.35 23.39 -15.31
C GLU A 126 -2.90 24.27 -14.16
N ALA A 127 -4.21 24.21 -13.90
CA ALA A 127 -4.90 25.09 -12.95
C ALA A 127 -5.70 24.34 -11.88
N ALA A 128 -5.76 23.01 -11.93
CA ALA A 128 -6.54 22.18 -11.02
C ALA A 128 -5.62 21.26 -10.20
N ASP A 129 -5.94 21.09 -8.92
CA ASP A 129 -5.26 20.12 -8.05
C ASP A 129 -5.60 18.68 -8.48
N HIS A 130 -6.84 18.44 -8.92
CA HIS A 130 -7.28 17.16 -9.48
C HIS A 130 -7.93 17.34 -10.86
N THR A 131 -7.68 16.41 -11.77
CA THR A 131 -8.33 16.39 -13.10
C THR A 131 -9.01 15.05 -13.34
N LEU A 132 -10.34 15.05 -13.30
CA LEU A 132 -11.18 13.89 -13.54
C LEU A 132 -11.47 13.79 -15.03
N VAL A 133 -10.99 12.72 -15.65
CA VAL A 133 -11.12 12.51 -17.09
C VAL A 133 -11.98 11.29 -17.36
N VAL A 134 -13.10 11.46 -18.03
CA VAL A 134 -14.02 10.37 -18.39
C VAL A 134 -14.09 10.22 -19.90
N SER A 135 -13.85 9.02 -20.41
CA SER A 135 -14.06 8.69 -21.84
C SER A 135 -15.18 7.68 -21.98
N GLU A 136 -15.96 7.78 -23.07
CA GLU A 136 -16.93 6.74 -23.45
C GLU A 136 -16.24 5.52 -24.10
N ASP A 137 -15.01 5.69 -24.61
CA ASP A 137 -14.22 4.60 -25.20
C ASP A 137 -12.71 4.91 -25.12
N TRP A 138 -12.03 4.36 -24.13
CA TRP A 138 -10.57 4.45 -23.95
C TRP A 138 -9.77 3.82 -25.11
N THR A 139 -10.39 3.00 -25.96
CA THR A 139 -9.75 2.46 -27.17
C THR A 139 -9.53 3.55 -28.22
N ILE A 140 -10.43 4.54 -28.26
CA ILE A 140 -10.36 5.66 -29.21
C ILE A 140 -9.42 6.74 -28.68
N ILE A 141 -9.48 7.00 -27.38
CA ILE A 141 -8.66 8.01 -26.70
C ILE A 141 -7.86 7.32 -25.61
N PRO A 142 -6.63 6.86 -25.90
CA PRO A 142 -5.83 6.14 -24.92
C PRO A 142 -5.48 7.02 -23.73
N LEU A 143 -5.75 6.53 -22.52
CA LEU A 143 -5.35 7.18 -21.27
C LEU A 143 -3.84 7.49 -21.24
N GLU A 144 -3.03 6.65 -21.89
CA GLU A 144 -1.59 6.85 -22.10
C GLU A 144 -1.23 8.25 -22.59
N ASN A 145 -1.99 8.78 -23.55
CA ASN A 145 -1.69 10.07 -24.16
C ASN A 145 -1.94 11.24 -23.20
N LEU A 146 -2.87 11.08 -22.26
CA LEU A 146 -3.22 12.08 -21.27
C LEU A 146 -2.21 12.05 -20.12
N ILE A 147 -1.89 10.86 -19.61
CA ILE A 147 -0.81 10.66 -18.62
C ILE A 147 0.49 11.29 -19.13
N ALA A 148 0.87 11.02 -20.38
CA ALA A 148 2.12 11.52 -20.95
C ALA A 148 2.18 13.05 -21.16
N ARG A 149 1.03 13.72 -21.33
CA ARG A 149 0.96 15.17 -21.56
C ARG A 149 0.78 15.96 -20.28
N ILE A 150 -0.12 15.50 -19.42
CA ILE A 150 -0.43 16.14 -18.14
C ILE A 150 0.72 15.93 -17.16
N GLY A 151 1.31 14.72 -17.12
CA GLY A 151 2.39 14.42 -16.18
C GLY A 151 1.99 14.66 -14.73
N ASP A 152 2.89 15.26 -13.95
CA ASP A 152 2.71 15.52 -12.52
C ASP A 152 2.06 16.88 -12.21
N GLU A 153 1.44 17.55 -13.19
CA GLU A 153 0.84 18.90 -13.02
C GLU A 153 -0.42 18.88 -12.14
N THR A 154 -1.13 17.74 -12.09
CA THR A 154 -2.41 17.53 -11.37
C THR A 154 -2.49 16.07 -10.91
N GLU A 155 -3.35 15.75 -9.95
CA GLU A 155 -3.74 14.35 -9.68
C GLU A 155 -4.73 13.88 -10.76
N LEU A 156 -4.29 13.00 -11.64
CA LEU A 156 -5.10 12.53 -12.77
C LEU A 156 -6.01 11.36 -12.34
N VAL A 157 -7.32 11.57 -12.37
CA VAL A 157 -8.33 10.59 -11.98
C VAL A 157 -9.08 10.09 -13.22
N ALA A 158 -8.87 8.82 -13.61
CA ALA A 158 -9.46 8.24 -14.82
C ALA A 158 -10.84 7.62 -14.56
N GLY A 159 -11.84 7.97 -15.37
CA GLY A 159 -13.18 7.40 -15.32
C GLY A 159 -13.21 5.94 -15.77
N VAL A 160 -13.80 5.06 -14.95
CA VAL A 160 -13.91 3.62 -15.18
C VAL A 160 -15.29 3.10 -14.77
N GLU A 161 -15.76 2.03 -15.39
CA GLU A 161 -17.03 1.38 -15.06
C GLU A 161 -16.83 0.05 -14.34
N THR A 162 -15.64 -0.55 -14.45
CA THR A 162 -15.32 -1.87 -13.90
C THR A 162 -13.97 -1.94 -13.18
N ALA A 163 -13.81 -2.92 -12.31
CA ALA A 163 -12.56 -3.19 -11.61
C ALA A 163 -11.40 -3.51 -12.58
N GLU A 164 -11.66 -4.18 -13.70
CA GLU A 164 -10.63 -4.49 -14.71
C GLU A 164 -10.13 -3.26 -15.45
N GLU A 165 -11.02 -2.30 -15.73
CA GLU A 165 -10.63 -1.00 -16.27
C GLU A 165 -9.81 -0.20 -15.26
N ALA A 166 -10.17 -0.25 -13.97
CA ALA A 166 -9.37 0.36 -12.90
C ALA A 166 -7.95 -0.22 -12.83
N ARG A 167 -7.82 -1.56 -12.89
CA ARG A 167 -6.50 -2.24 -12.98
C ARG A 167 -5.69 -1.71 -14.15
N THR A 168 -6.32 -1.66 -15.33
CA THR A 168 -5.66 -1.17 -16.55
C THR A 168 -5.20 0.28 -16.37
N ALA A 169 -6.04 1.14 -15.80
CA ALA A 169 -5.70 2.55 -15.55
C ALA A 169 -4.50 2.69 -14.59
N PHE A 170 -4.45 1.91 -13.50
CA PHE A 170 -3.34 1.94 -12.55
C PHE A 170 -2.02 1.37 -13.08
N GLU A 171 -2.06 0.44 -14.04
CA GLU A 171 -0.89 -0.22 -14.63
C GLU A 171 -0.35 0.50 -15.89
N THR A 172 -1.07 1.50 -16.41
CA THR A 172 -0.75 2.18 -17.68
C THR A 172 0.59 2.94 -17.62
N LEU A 173 1.48 2.75 -18.61
CA LEU A 173 2.79 3.45 -18.73
C LEU A 173 3.74 3.36 -17.52
N GLU A 174 3.65 2.30 -16.70
CA GLU A 174 4.45 2.10 -15.46
C GLU A 174 4.17 3.11 -14.34
N THR A 175 3.74 4.33 -14.67
CA THR A 175 3.30 5.37 -13.73
C THR A 175 1.85 5.15 -13.28
N GLY A 176 0.95 4.82 -14.21
CA GLY A 176 -0.50 4.70 -13.98
C GLY A 176 -1.20 6.05 -13.87
N ALA A 177 -2.54 6.02 -13.79
CA ALA A 177 -3.31 7.14 -13.25
C ALA A 177 -3.14 7.22 -11.72
N ASP A 178 -3.21 8.43 -11.16
CA ASP A 178 -3.14 8.63 -9.72
C ASP A 178 -4.42 8.15 -9.01
N GLY A 179 -5.56 8.23 -9.69
CA GLY A 179 -6.81 7.72 -9.19
C GLY A 179 -7.75 7.21 -10.27
N VAL A 180 -8.85 6.61 -9.85
CA VAL A 180 -9.95 6.21 -10.73
C VAL A 180 -11.29 6.72 -10.22
N LEU A 181 -12.15 7.21 -11.13
CA LEU A 181 -13.54 7.57 -10.86
C LEU A 181 -14.44 6.42 -11.32
N LEU A 182 -14.86 5.58 -10.38
CA LEU A 182 -15.72 4.44 -10.62
C LEU A 182 -17.20 4.85 -10.74
N ASP A 183 -17.82 4.53 -11.87
CA ASP A 183 -19.27 4.61 -12.07
C ASP A 183 -19.89 3.20 -12.08
N SER A 184 -20.21 2.67 -10.89
CA SER A 184 -20.83 1.34 -10.75
C SER A 184 -21.82 1.30 -9.59
N ASP A 185 -22.97 0.65 -9.80
CA ASP A 185 -23.95 0.34 -8.75
C ASP A 185 -23.76 -1.06 -8.13
N ASP A 186 -22.81 -1.85 -8.65
CA ASP A 186 -22.49 -3.17 -8.14
C ASP A 186 -21.50 -3.08 -6.97
N ALA A 187 -21.96 -3.45 -5.77
CA ALA A 187 -21.12 -3.48 -4.58
C ALA A 187 -19.90 -4.40 -4.72
N ASP A 188 -19.98 -5.46 -5.52
CA ASP A 188 -18.85 -6.37 -5.73
C ASP A 188 -17.83 -5.81 -6.73
N GLU A 189 -18.24 -4.95 -7.68
CA GLU A 189 -17.30 -4.17 -8.50
C GLU A 189 -16.61 -3.11 -7.66
N ILE A 190 -17.35 -2.36 -6.83
CA ILE A 190 -16.79 -1.34 -5.93
C ILE A 190 -15.71 -1.94 -5.00
N ARG A 191 -16.01 -3.08 -4.36
CA ARG A 191 -15.05 -3.79 -3.51
C ARG A 191 -13.80 -4.21 -4.28
N ARG A 192 -13.96 -4.82 -5.46
CA ARG A 192 -12.83 -5.27 -6.28
C ARG A 192 -11.95 -4.11 -6.74
N THR A 193 -12.53 -2.97 -7.10
CA THR A 193 -11.77 -1.77 -7.48
C THR A 193 -10.89 -1.27 -6.32
N VAL A 194 -11.44 -1.24 -5.10
CA VAL A 194 -10.67 -0.89 -3.89
C VAL A 194 -9.57 -1.92 -3.62
N GLU A 195 -9.86 -3.22 -3.74
CA GLU A 195 -8.85 -4.27 -3.58
C GLU A 195 -7.68 -4.10 -4.58
N ILE A 196 -7.96 -3.69 -5.82
CA ILE A 196 -6.94 -3.44 -6.85
C ILE A 196 -6.09 -2.21 -6.50
N ARG A 197 -6.69 -1.11 -6.04
CA ARG A 197 -5.95 0.07 -5.54
C ARG A 197 -4.99 -0.38 -4.44
N ASP A 198 -5.52 -1.08 -3.42
CA ASP A 198 -4.75 -1.57 -2.28
C ASP A 198 -3.62 -2.52 -2.71
N GLU A 199 -3.86 -3.37 -3.71
CA GLU A 199 -2.84 -4.26 -4.30
C GLU A 199 -1.72 -3.49 -4.97
N THR A 200 -2.04 -2.39 -5.66
CA THR A 200 -1.03 -1.62 -6.40
C THR A 200 -0.15 -0.79 -5.48
N GLU A 201 -0.58 -0.59 -4.23
CA GLU A 201 0.24 0.03 -3.18
C GLU A 201 1.11 -0.96 -2.40
N ARG A 202 0.89 -2.28 -2.60
CA ARG A 202 1.66 -3.30 -1.88
C ARG A 202 3.11 -3.26 -2.30
N GLU A 203 3.97 -3.17 -1.31
CA GLU A 203 5.40 -3.31 -1.50
C GLU A 203 5.73 -4.76 -1.88
N GLN A 204 6.51 -4.95 -2.94
CA GLN A 204 7.06 -6.25 -3.30
C GLN A 204 8.48 -6.35 -2.74
N LEU A 205 8.66 -7.24 -1.77
CA LEU A 205 9.94 -7.49 -1.12
C LEU A 205 10.70 -8.62 -1.80
N ASP A 206 12.01 -8.41 -2.02
CA ASP A 206 12.92 -9.48 -2.42
C ASP A 206 13.34 -10.30 -1.18
N LEU A 207 12.54 -11.32 -0.89
CA LEU A 207 12.91 -12.29 0.14
C LEU A 207 14.09 -13.13 -0.35
N GLN A 208 15.03 -13.42 0.55
CA GLN A 208 16.22 -14.23 0.30
C GLN A 208 16.15 -15.54 1.09
N TRP A 209 17.04 -16.48 0.77
CA TRP A 209 17.20 -17.72 1.50
C TRP A 209 18.47 -17.66 2.36
N ALA A 210 18.31 -17.92 3.66
CA ALA A 210 19.42 -18.04 4.59
C ALA A 210 19.55 -19.49 5.06
N THR A 211 20.78 -19.97 5.22
CA THR A 211 21.04 -21.32 5.73
C THR A 211 21.16 -21.28 7.25
N ILE A 212 20.39 -22.10 7.95
CA ILE A 212 20.47 -22.24 9.41
C ILE A 212 21.84 -22.81 9.80
N THR A 213 22.57 -22.10 10.64
CA THR A 213 23.90 -22.50 11.11
C THR A 213 23.90 -22.97 12.56
N ALA A 214 22.93 -22.51 13.38
CA ALA A 214 22.74 -22.99 14.74
C ALA A 214 21.27 -22.91 15.20
N VAL A 215 20.86 -23.90 16.00
CA VAL A 215 19.56 -23.92 16.71
C VAL A 215 19.82 -24.34 18.15
N GLU A 216 19.71 -23.40 19.07
CA GLU A 216 20.08 -23.60 20.47
C GLU A 216 18.90 -23.34 21.41
N ARG A 217 18.58 -24.31 22.29
CA ARG A 217 17.61 -24.06 23.35
C ARG A 217 18.19 -23.07 24.35
N VAL A 218 17.55 -21.92 24.50
CA VAL A 218 17.90 -20.94 25.51
C VAL A 218 16.88 -20.92 26.63
N GLY A 219 17.18 -20.15 27.68
CA GLY A 219 16.30 -20.00 28.84
C GLY A 219 14.95 -19.36 28.51
N SER A 220 14.21 -19.00 29.56
CA SER A 220 12.99 -18.23 29.38
C SER A 220 13.31 -16.76 29.06
N ALA A 221 12.65 -16.20 28.05
CA ALA A 221 12.70 -14.78 27.73
C ALA A 221 11.28 -14.20 27.66
N ASP A 222 11.18 -12.88 27.74
CA ASP A 222 9.92 -12.18 27.47
C ASP A 222 9.74 -12.07 25.96
N ARG A 223 8.62 -12.58 25.45
CA ARG A 223 8.27 -12.60 24.04
C ARG A 223 7.01 -11.79 23.78
N VAL A 224 6.85 -11.32 22.55
CA VAL A 224 5.68 -10.58 22.08
C VAL A 224 4.86 -11.44 21.13
N CYS A 225 3.56 -11.52 21.35
CA CYS A 225 2.58 -11.97 20.37
C CYS A 225 1.87 -10.74 19.82
N VAL A 226 1.81 -10.59 18.50
CA VAL A 226 1.11 -9.49 17.83
C VAL A 226 -0.22 -10.01 17.32
N ASP A 227 -1.31 -9.44 17.81
CA ASP A 227 -2.67 -9.65 17.30
C ASP A 227 -3.04 -8.48 16.39
N THR A 228 -3.40 -8.75 15.14
CA THR A 228 -3.83 -7.78 14.12
C THR A 228 -5.36 -7.59 14.12
N GLY A 229 -5.81 -6.48 13.51
CA GLY A 229 -7.22 -6.22 13.22
C GLY A 229 -7.75 -6.97 12.00
N SER A 230 -6.86 -7.43 11.11
CA SER A 230 -7.17 -8.22 9.92
C SER A 230 -6.78 -9.69 10.12
N LEU A 231 -7.45 -10.58 9.39
CA LEU A 231 -7.05 -11.99 9.28
C LEU A 231 -5.85 -12.11 8.33
N MET A 232 -5.06 -13.16 8.52
CA MET A 232 -3.93 -13.55 7.70
C MET A 232 -4.18 -14.92 7.07
N ASP A 233 -3.71 -15.08 5.84
CA ASP A 233 -3.76 -16.32 5.07
C ASP A 233 -2.60 -17.27 5.43
N GLY A 234 -2.69 -18.51 4.93
CA GLY A 234 -1.80 -19.62 5.32
C GLY A 234 -0.32 -19.39 5.03
N ASP A 235 -0.03 -18.57 4.03
CA ASP A 235 1.28 -18.16 3.55
C ASP A 235 1.72 -16.80 4.08
N GLU A 236 0.91 -16.12 4.89
CA GLU A 236 1.22 -14.81 5.45
C GLU A 236 1.91 -14.90 6.83
N GLY A 237 2.69 -13.85 7.13
CA GLY A 237 3.44 -13.72 8.36
C GLY A 237 4.00 -12.32 8.58
N MET A 238 4.96 -12.21 9.49
CA MET A 238 5.70 -10.97 9.76
C MET A 238 7.21 -11.21 9.66
N LEU A 239 7.94 -10.19 9.23
CA LEU A 239 9.40 -10.17 9.17
C LEU A 239 9.98 -9.70 10.52
N ILE A 240 10.69 -10.59 11.21
CA ILE A 240 11.16 -10.40 12.58
C ILE A 240 12.60 -10.85 12.77
N GLY A 241 13.45 -10.03 13.38
CA GLY A 241 14.85 -10.37 13.60
C GLY A 241 15.47 -9.60 14.76
N SER A 242 16.56 -10.12 15.34
CA SER A 242 17.31 -9.37 16.36
C SER A 242 18.08 -8.19 15.74
N MET A 243 18.26 -8.18 14.42
CA MET A 243 18.97 -7.14 13.68
C MET A 243 18.01 -6.49 12.68
N SER A 244 18.03 -5.17 12.54
CA SER A 244 17.14 -4.47 11.61
C SER A 244 17.41 -4.85 10.14
N ARG A 245 18.66 -5.16 9.83
CA ARG A 245 19.12 -5.59 8.50
C ARG A 245 18.80 -7.05 8.14
N GLY A 246 18.31 -7.86 9.08
CA GLY A 246 18.17 -9.31 8.89
C GLY A 246 16.98 -9.87 9.62
N LEU A 247 15.84 -9.93 8.93
CA LEU A 247 14.54 -10.30 9.48
C LEU A 247 14.11 -11.68 8.97
N PHE A 248 13.74 -12.58 9.88
CA PHE A 248 13.22 -13.90 9.55
C PHE A 248 11.72 -13.82 9.24
N PHE A 249 11.26 -14.59 8.26
CA PHE A 249 9.84 -14.74 7.99
C PHE A 249 9.19 -15.67 9.02
N VAL A 250 8.32 -15.13 9.89
CA VAL A 250 7.57 -15.88 10.90
C VAL A 250 6.10 -15.94 10.50
N HIS A 251 5.59 -17.15 10.24
CA HIS A 251 4.20 -17.33 9.84
C HIS A 251 3.20 -16.91 10.92
N ALA A 252 2.03 -16.47 10.46
CA ALA A 252 0.84 -16.36 11.27
C ALA A 252 0.37 -17.71 11.81
N GLU A 253 -0.38 -17.68 12.91
CA GLU A 253 -0.93 -18.86 13.58
C GLU A 253 -2.19 -19.37 12.85
N THR A 254 -2.08 -19.61 11.55
CA THR A 254 -3.17 -20.00 10.64
C THR A 254 -3.36 -21.51 10.56
N ALA A 255 -2.29 -22.27 10.75
CA ALA A 255 -2.33 -23.72 10.70
C ALA A 255 -3.11 -24.31 11.90
N GLU A 256 -4.09 -25.17 11.60
CA GLU A 256 -4.79 -25.94 12.63
C GLU A 256 -3.87 -27.03 13.19
N SER A 257 -3.87 -27.18 14.52
CA SER A 257 -3.21 -28.26 15.23
C SER A 257 -4.26 -29.10 15.97
N PRO A 258 -4.06 -30.42 16.15
CA PRO A 258 -4.94 -31.24 16.99
C PRO A 258 -5.05 -30.74 18.45
N TYR A 259 -4.11 -29.90 18.89
CA TYR A 259 -3.98 -29.46 20.28
C TYR A 259 -4.32 -27.99 20.49
N VAL A 260 -4.28 -27.17 19.44
CA VAL A 260 -4.46 -25.71 19.52
C VAL A 260 -5.23 -25.24 18.29
N ALA A 261 -6.33 -24.51 18.53
CA ALA A 261 -7.09 -23.85 17.48
C ALA A 261 -6.26 -22.72 16.86
N SER A 262 -6.35 -22.57 15.53
CA SER A 262 -5.70 -21.48 14.82
C SER A 262 -6.25 -20.13 15.26
N ARG A 263 -5.40 -19.12 15.17
CA ARG A 263 -5.70 -17.72 15.43
C ARG A 263 -5.13 -16.94 14.25
N PRO A 264 -5.84 -16.91 13.11
CA PRO A 264 -5.34 -16.31 11.86
C PRO A 264 -5.12 -14.79 11.94
N PHE A 265 -5.37 -14.15 13.08
CA PHE A 265 -5.03 -12.75 13.35
C PHE A 265 -3.76 -12.60 14.22
N ARG A 266 -3.02 -13.68 14.50
CA ARG A 266 -1.89 -13.68 15.45
C ARG A 266 -0.59 -14.12 14.82
N VAL A 267 0.48 -13.37 15.07
CA VAL A 267 1.87 -13.84 14.93
C VAL A 267 2.51 -13.95 16.31
N ASN A 268 3.11 -15.10 16.59
CA ASN A 268 3.93 -15.29 17.79
C ASN A 268 5.36 -14.81 17.51
N ALA A 269 5.52 -13.48 17.49
CA ALA A 269 6.60 -12.80 16.80
C ALA A 269 8.01 -13.18 17.26
N GLY A 270 8.39 -12.86 18.50
CA GLY A 270 9.77 -13.03 18.94
C GLY A 270 10.02 -12.43 20.31
N ALA A 271 11.28 -12.34 20.72
CA ALA A 271 11.66 -11.67 21.97
C ALA A 271 11.41 -10.16 21.92
N VAL A 272 11.23 -9.53 23.09
CA VAL A 272 10.92 -8.10 23.22
C VAL A 272 11.90 -7.15 22.52
N HIS A 273 13.17 -7.54 22.36
CA HIS A 273 14.21 -6.74 21.71
C HIS A 273 14.27 -6.94 20.19
N ALA A 274 13.56 -7.91 19.62
CA ALA A 274 13.58 -8.12 18.18
C ALA A 274 12.80 -7.00 17.47
N TYR A 275 13.23 -6.70 16.26
CA TYR A 275 12.56 -5.79 15.35
C TYR A 275 11.43 -6.51 14.62
N VAL A 276 10.38 -5.75 14.30
CA VAL A 276 9.39 -6.09 13.27
C VAL A 276 9.45 -5.03 12.18
N ARG A 277 9.22 -5.42 10.93
CA ARG A 277 9.09 -4.48 9.81
C ARG A 277 7.78 -3.70 9.90
N THR A 278 7.84 -2.40 9.68
CA THR A 278 6.67 -1.51 9.59
C THR A 278 6.49 -1.06 8.13
N PRO A 279 5.33 -0.49 7.78
CA PRO A 279 5.15 0.13 6.47
C PRO A 279 6.23 1.17 6.14
N GLY A 280 6.48 1.39 4.84
CA GLY A 280 7.50 2.32 4.35
C GLY A 280 8.95 1.87 4.54
N GLY A 281 9.20 0.59 4.85
CA GLY A 281 10.55 0.05 5.04
C GLY A 281 11.21 0.36 6.38
N GLY A 282 10.42 0.84 7.34
CA GLY A 282 10.88 1.04 8.71
C GLY A 282 10.95 -0.26 9.52
N THR A 283 11.55 -0.17 10.71
CA THR A 283 11.50 -1.22 11.72
C THR A 283 11.19 -0.63 13.09
N LYS A 284 10.56 -1.43 13.95
CA LYS A 284 10.24 -1.05 15.33
C LYS A 284 10.52 -2.21 16.27
N TYR A 285 10.93 -1.93 17.51
CA TYR A 285 11.08 -2.98 18.50
C TYR A 285 9.71 -3.58 18.85
N LEU A 286 9.64 -4.90 18.96
CA LEU A 286 8.40 -5.59 19.35
C LEU A 286 7.86 -5.11 20.70
N ALA A 287 8.74 -4.73 21.64
CA ALA A 287 8.34 -4.15 22.93
C ALA A 287 7.62 -2.80 22.85
N GLU A 288 7.80 -2.07 21.75
CA GLU A 288 7.25 -0.72 21.56
C GLU A 288 5.89 -0.74 20.85
N LEU A 289 5.49 -1.89 20.30
CA LEU A 289 4.19 -2.06 19.66
C LEU A 289 3.04 -1.85 20.64
N LYS A 290 2.05 -1.09 20.19
CA LYS A 290 0.82 -0.77 20.90
C LYS A 290 -0.38 -0.98 19.98
N SER A 291 -1.57 -1.00 20.59
CA SER A 291 -2.82 -1.01 19.82
C SER A 291 -2.92 0.26 18.98
N GLY A 292 -3.28 0.11 17.70
CA GLY A 292 -3.35 1.20 16.73
C GLY A 292 -2.04 1.45 15.97
N ASP A 293 -0.92 0.83 16.35
CA ASP A 293 0.28 0.86 15.51
C ASP A 293 0.08 0.03 14.25
N GLU A 294 0.79 0.36 13.18
CA GLU A 294 0.80 -0.40 11.93
C GLU A 294 2.05 -1.28 11.83
N VAL A 295 1.85 -2.50 11.33
CA VAL A 295 2.92 -3.46 11.04
C VAL A 295 2.72 -4.00 9.63
N GLN A 296 3.79 -4.49 9.04
CA GLN A 296 3.73 -5.08 7.72
C GLN A 296 3.51 -6.61 7.82
N VAL A 297 2.48 -7.09 7.14
CA VAL A 297 2.23 -8.51 6.88
C VAL A 297 2.75 -8.83 5.49
N VAL A 298 3.46 -9.95 5.36
CA VAL A 298 4.13 -10.34 4.11
C VAL A 298 3.73 -11.78 3.77
N ASP A 299 3.47 -12.07 2.50
CA ASP A 299 3.28 -13.44 1.98
C ASP A 299 4.63 -14.11 1.63
N THR A 300 4.63 -15.41 1.33
CA THR A 300 5.89 -16.12 1.00
C THR A 300 6.51 -15.72 -0.35
N ASP A 301 5.74 -15.02 -1.21
CA ASP A 301 6.19 -14.46 -2.47
C ASP A 301 6.81 -13.05 -2.28
N GLY A 302 6.70 -12.47 -1.09
CA GLY A 302 7.22 -11.15 -0.73
C GLY A 302 6.24 -10.01 -0.91
N ARG A 303 4.97 -10.25 -1.29
CA ARG A 303 3.97 -9.17 -1.33
C ARG A 303 3.63 -8.75 0.09
N ALA A 304 3.67 -7.46 0.31
CA ALA A 304 3.51 -6.90 1.63
C ALA A 304 2.30 -5.98 1.70
N ARG A 305 1.50 -6.12 2.76
CA ARG A 305 0.36 -5.26 3.06
C ARG A 305 0.41 -4.79 4.50
N GLU A 306 -0.31 -3.72 4.77
CA GLU A 306 -0.39 -3.14 6.10
C GLU A 306 -1.44 -3.86 6.97
N ALA A 307 -1.18 -3.91 8.27
CA ALA A 307 -2.13 -4.40 9.24
C ALA A 307 -2.05 -3.59 10.54
N VAL A 308 -3.22 -3.17 11.03
CA VAL A 308 -3.33 -2.49 12.32
C VAL A 308 -3.16 -3.50 13.45
N VAL A 309 -2.28 -3.20 14.41
CA VAL A 309 -2.12 -3.97 15.63
C VAL A 309 -3.33 -3.75 16.53
N GLY A 310 -4.12 -4.80 16.76
CA GLY A 310 -5.17 -4.80 17.76
C GLY A 310 -4.59 -4.90 19.18
N ARG A 311 -3.61 -5.78 19.39
CA ARG A 311 -2.96 -5.98 20.71
C ARG A 311 -1.56 -6.60 20.58
N ALA A 312 -0.59 -6.02 21.26
CA ALA A 312 0.70 -6.66 21.54
C ALA A 312 0.71 -7.26 22.95
N LYS A 313 0.94 -8.58 23.07
CA LYS A 313 0.95 -9.30 24.35
C LYS A 313 2.36 -9.76 24.71
N ILE A 314 2.88 -9.31 25.85
CA ILE A 314 4.18 -9.75 26.38
C ILE A 314 4.00 -10.88 27.39
N GLU A 315 4.68 -12.01 27.19
CA GLU A 315 4.69 -13.14 28.13
C GLU A 315 6.04 -13.88 28.18
N ARG A 316 6.32 -14.56 29.30
CA ARG A 316 7.62 -15.22 29.52
C ARG A 316 7.60 -16.71 29.16
N ARG A 317 8.45 -17.11 28.22
CA ARG A 317 8.41 -18.45 27.60
C ARG A 317 9.82 -18.98 27.27
N PRO A 318 10.02 -20.30 27.26
CA PRO A 318 11.27 -20.90 26.76
C PRO A 318 11.45 -20.58 25.27
N MET A 319 12.69 -20.25 24.87
CA MET A 319 13.01 -19.85 23.51
C MET A 319 14.08 -20.74 22.89
N PHE A 320 14.18 -20.69 21.55
CA PHE A 320 15.36 -21.04 20.80
C PHE A 320 16.08 -19.77 20.36
N ARG A 321 17.42 -19.83 20.35
CA ARG A 321 18.26 -18.94 19.56
C ARG A 321 18.50 -19.61 18.21
N ILE A 322 18.18 -18.90 17.14
CA ILE A 322 18.35 -19.36 15.78
C ILE A 322 19.36 -18.43 15.10
N GLU A 323 20.42 -19.01 14.53
CA GLU A 323 21.40 -18.32 13.70
C GLU A 323 21.29 -18.82 12.26
N ALA A 324 21.37 -17.89 11.31
CA ALA A 324 21.42 -18.19 9.89
C ALA A 324 22.49 -17.35 9.18
N GLU A 325 22.96 -17.86 8.06
CA GLU A 325 23.91 -17.19 7.17
C GLU A 325 23.25 -16.90 5.83
N VAL A 326 23.26 -15.63 5.43
CA VAL A 326 22.78 -15.17 4.12
C VAL A 326 23.94 -15.25 3.14
N ALA A 327 23.76 -15.96 2.02
CA ALA A 327 24.78 -16.06 1.00
C ALA A 327 24.85 -14.76 0.17
N HIS A 328 26.06 -14.31 -0.13
CA HIS A 328 26.30 -13.24 -1.10
C HIS A 328 26.31 -13.84 -2.50
N ASP A 329 25.42 -13.38 -3.39
CA ASP A 329 25.52 -13.71 -4.81
C ASP A 329 26.77 -13.04 -5.39
N ALA A 330 27.65 -13.83 -5.99
CA ALA A 330 28.97 -13.40 -6.46
C ALA A 330 28.92 -12.55 -7.76
N GLU A 331 27.89 -11.73 -7.97
CA GLU A 331 27.70 -10.94 -9.19
C GLU A 331 27.53 -9.44 -8.92
N SER A 332 28.47 -8.85 -8.18
CA SER A 332 28.76 -7.41 -8.27
C SER A 332 30.06 -7.07 -7.55
N ASP A 333 31.20 -7.51 -8.10
CA ASP A 333 32.52 -6.99 -7.73
C ASP A 333 33.21 -6.43 -8.98
N ASP A 334 32.71 -5.28 -9.45
CA ASP A 334 33.46 -4.36 -10.29
C ASP A 334 33.95 -3.19 -9.40
N GLY A 335 34.86 -3.51 -8.48
CA GLY A 335 35.59 -2.56 -7.64
C GLY A 335 37.08 -2.92 -7.65
N PRO A 336 38.02 -1.95 -7.72
CA PRO A 336 39.37 -2.23 -8.16
C PRO A 336 40.16 -3.03 -7.11
N GLU A 337 40.77 -4.12 -7.56
CA GLU A 337 41.79 -4.87 -6.83
C GLU A 337 42.89 -3.92 -6.32
N THR A 338 42.89 -3.61 -5.02
CA THR A 338 44.12 -3.23 -4.33
C THR A 338 44.79 -4.49 -3.85
N VAL A 339 45.68 -5.01 -4.70
CA VAL A 339 46.70 -5.99 -4.33
C VAL A 339 47.62 -5.39 -3.29
N ASP A 340 47.46 -5.79 -2.03
CA ASP A 340 48.54 -5.75 -1.03
C ASP A 340 48.94 -7.19 -0.72
N GLU A 341 50.08 -7.59 -1.29
CA GLU A 341 50.78 -8.82 -0.96
C GLU A 341 51.31 -8.73 0.48
N ALA A 342 50.88 -9.63 1.38
CA ALA A 342 51.79 -10.37 2.25
C ALA A 342 51.09 -11.42 3.14
N GLU A 343 51.79 -12.55 3.25
CA GLU A 343 51.74 -13.58 4.29
C GLU A 343 50.74 -14.74 4.13
N SER A 344 51.32 -15.81 3.62
CA SER A 344 50.96 -17.21 3.72
C SER A 344 50.28 -17.62 5.04
N GLY A 345 49.00 -17.97 4.95
CA GLY A 345 48.30 -18.82 5.90
C GLY A 345 47.19 -19.57 5.15
N LYS A 346 47.17 -20.89 5.22
CA LYS A 346 46.07 -21.70 4.67
C LYS A 346 44.78 -21.30 5.39
N SER A 347 43.88 -20.57 4.72
CA SER A 347 42.50 -20.44 5.14
C SER A 347 41.61 -21.19 4.16
N ASP A 348 40.91 -22.21 4.65
CA ASP A 348 39.62 -22.61 4.07
C ASP A 348 38.70 -21.40 4.17
N ALA A 349 38.71 -20.55 3.16
CA ALA A 349 37.79 -19.44 3.04
C ALA A 349 36.56 -19.95 2.30
N THR A 350 35.63 -20.55 3.03
CA THR A 350 34.23 -20.53 2.63
C THR A 350 33.84 -19.05 2.50
N PRO A 351 33.21 -18.62 1.40
CA PRO A 351 32.76 -17.23 1.29
C PRO A 351 31.92 -16.89 2.52
N LYS A 352 32.32 -15.84 3.27
CA LYS A 352 31.65 -15.42 4.50
C LYS A 352 30.35 -14.72 4.11
N GLY A 353 29.23 -15.40 4.28
CA GLY A 353 27.92 -14.75 4.28
C GLY A 353 27.73 -13.88 5.52
N ASP A 354 26.71 -13.03 5.49
CA ASP A 354 26.33 -12.24 6.65
C ASP A 354 25.52 -13.09 7.63
N ARG A 355 25.91 -13.01 8.91
CA ARG A 355 25.24 -13.75 9.98
C ARG A 355 24.11 -12.93 10.58
N ILE A 356 22.93 -13.53 10.65
CA ILE A 356 21.72 -12.98 11.27
C ILE A 356 21.21 -13.94 12.34
N GLU A 357 20.48 -13.43 13.32
CA GLU A 357 19.91 -14.26 14.39
C GLU A 357 18.60 -13.71 14.94
N THR A 358 17.85 -14.58 15.61
CA THR A 358 16.61 -14.21 16.31
C THR A 358 16.34 -15.15 17.50
N LEU A 359 15.48 -14.69 18.42
CA LEU A 359 14.93 -15.52 19.49
C LEU A 359 13.46 -15.80 19.22
N LEU A 360 13.14 -17.07 18.98
CA LEU A 360 11.77 -17.55 18.75
C LEU A 360 11.33 -18.53 19.82
N GLN A 361 10.03 -18.59 20.09
CA GLN A 361 9.53 -19.50 21.11
C GLN A 361 9.81 -20.95 20.75
N ASN A 362 10.25 -21.74 21.74
CA ASN A 362 10.25 -23.19 21.68
C ASN A 362 8.81 -23.73 21.75
N ALA A 363 8.13 -23.80 20.60
CA ALA A 363 6.83 -24.43 20.44
C ALA A 363 6.57 -24.85 18.97
N GLU A 364 5.79 -25.92 18.81
CA GLU A 364 5.38 -26.46 17.51
C GLU A 364 4.49 -25.49 16.70
N THR A 365 3.83 -24.56 17.39
CA THR A 365 2.90 -23.59 16.79
C THR A 365 3.62 -22.40 16.14
N ILE A 366 4.94 -22.29 16.30
CA ILE A 366 5.75 -21.23 15.70
C ILE A 366 6.36 -21.78 14.44
N LYS A 367 6.01 -21.22 13.29
CA LYS A 367 6.47 -21.72 12.00
C LYS A 367 7.32 -20.68 11.28
N ILE A 368 8.36 -21.16 10.61
CA ILE A 368 9.24 -20.40 9.74
C ILE A 368 9.06 -20.93 8.32
N ALA A 369 9.10 -20.03 7.35
CA ALA A 369 9.02 -20.40 5.94
C ALA A 369 10.32 -21.09 5.51
N THR A 370 10.24 -22.36 5.10
CA THR A 370 11.36 -23.12 4.52
C THR A 370 11.06 -23.53 3.09
N ARG A 371 12.04 -24.10 2.38
CA ARG A 371 11.88 -24.60 1.00
C ARG A 371 10.75 -25.63 0.86
N ASP A 372 10.50 -26.41 1.91
CA ASP A 372 9.47 -27.47 1.94
C ASP A 372 8.14 -26.97 2.52
N GLY A 373 8.00 -25.66 2.73
CA GLY A 373 6.84 -25.02 3.33
C GLY A 373 7.02 -24.65 4.82
N PRO A 374 5.93 -24.33 5.54
CA PRO A 374 6.00 -23.88 6.92
C PRO A 374 6.52 -24.97 7.87
N ARG A 375 7.68 -24.76 8.49
CA ARG A 375 8.31 -25.69 9.45
C ARG A 375 8.26 -25.15 10.87
N ALA A 376 7.92 -26.01 11.83
CA ALA A 376 7.94 -25.64 13.23
C ALA A 376 9.37 -25.34 13.72
N VAL A 377 9.54 -24.32 14.54
CA VAL A 377 10.85 -23.95 15.13
C VAL A 377 11.47 -25.10 15.93
N THR A 378 10.64 -25.97 16.52
CA THR A 378 11.10 -27.18 17.23
C THR A 378 11.74 -28.23 16.34
N ASP A 379 11.46 -28.18 15.04
CA ASP A 379 11.87 -29.16 14.04
C ASP A 379 12.89 -28.57 13.05
N LEU A 380 13.41 -27.37 13.33
CA LEU A 380 14.50 -26.75 12.57
C LEU A 380 15.83 -27.42 12.90
N GLU A 381 16.61 -27.68 11.86
CA GLU A 381 17.93 -28.30 11.93
C GLU A 381 18.98 -27.44 11.20
N VAL A 382 20.25 -27.63 11.56
CA VAL A 382 21.36 -26.99 10.85
C VAL A 382 21.37 -27.46 9.39
N GLY A 383 21.45 -26.52 8.46
CA GLY A 383 21.38 -26.76 7.02
C GLY A 383 19.98 -26.54 6.42
N ASP A 384 18.94 -26.36 7.23
CA ASP A 384 17.64 -25.92 6.71
C ASP A 384 17.77 -24.53 6.07
N GLU A 385 17.13 -24.31 4.92
CA GLU A 385 17.03 -23.00 4.29
C GLU A 385 15.72 -22.32 4.71
N VAL A 386 15.82 -21.08 5.19
CA VAL A 386 14.70 -20.26 5.66
C VAL A 386 14.55 -18.97 4.88
N ARG A 387 13.31 -18.50 4.68
CA ARG A 387 13.04 -17.18 4.09
C ARG A 387 13.39 -16.06 5.07
N VAL A 388 14.11 -15.07 4.56
CA VAL A 388 14.49 -13.86 5.29
C VAL A 388 14.35 -12.63 4.39
N HIS A 389 14.17 -11.46 5.00
CA HIS A 389 14.42 -10.17 4.38
C HIS A 389 15.77 -9.67 4.88
N TYR A 390 16.69 -9.42 3.95
CA TYR A 390 18.04 -8.97 4.29
C TYR A 390 18.40 -7.72 3.48
N GLU A 391 18.96 -6.72 4.14
CA GLU A 391 19.46 -5.49 3.53
C GLU A 391 20.93 -5.31 3.89
N GLU A 392 21.80 -5.01 2.91
CA GLU A 392 23.23 -4.83 3.17
C GLU A 392 23.55 -3.57 4.02
N GLY A 393 22.62 -2.61 4.07
CA GLY A 393 22.72 -1.39 4.88
C GLY A 393 21.96 -1.48 6.21
N ALA A 394 22.48 -0.85 7.27
CA ALA A 394 21.77 -0.74 8.55
C ALA A 394 20.74 0.40 8.49
N ARG A 395 19.45 0.10 8.67
CA ARG A 395 18.42 1.12 8.93
C ARG A 395 18.23 1.31 10.43
N HIS A 396 18.25 2.56 10.87
CA HIS A 396 17.94 2.94 12.25
C HIS A 396 16.95 4.11 12.20
N PHE A 397 15.74 3.90 12.71
CA PHE A 397 14.63 4.88 12.66
C PHE A 397 14.21 5.34 11.25
N GLY A 398 14.19 4.43 10.27
CA GLY A 398 13.65 4.70 8.94
C GLY A 398 14.60 5.43 7.97
N GLU A 399 15.80 5.82 8.41
CA GLU A 399 16.85 6.38 7.53
C GLU A 399 17.91 5.31 7.22
N THR A 400 18.33 5.24 5.95
CA THR A 400 19.48 4.43 5.52
C THR A 400 20.75 5.07 6.08
N VAL A 401 21.42 4.39 7.00
CA VAL A 401 22.68 4.88 7.56
C VAL A 401 23.80 4.02 7.01
N ASP A 402 24.77 4.64 6.31
CA ASP A 402 26.08 4.06 5.97
C ASP A 402 26.97 3.93 7.25
N GLU A 403 26.38 3.55 8.39
CA GLU A 403 27.10 3.28 9.62
C GLU A 403 27.15 1.80 9.89
N ARG A 404 28.37 1.31 10.11
CA ARG A 404 28.63 -0.07 10.53
C ARG A 404 28.22 -0.26 11.98
N ILE A 405 26.94 -0.49 12.23
CA ILE A 405 26.42 -0.88 13.54
C ILE A 405 26.74 -2.36 13.75
N VAL A 406 27.41 -2.69 14.85
CA VAL A 406 27.69 -4.07 15.26
C VAL A 406 26.73 -4.45 16.38
N GLU A 407 25.66 -5.15 16.02
CA GLU A 407 24.72 -5.79 16.97
C GLU A 407 25.27 -7.19 17.30
N GLN A 408 25.43 -7.51 18.60
CA GLN A 408 26.08 -8.75 19.09
C GLN A 408 25.14 -9.69 19.82
#